data_AF-A0A926NVL5-F1
#
_entry.id   AF-A0A926NVL5-F1
#
_cell.length_a   1.000
_cell.length_b   1.000
_cell.length_c   1.000
_cell.angle_alpha   90.00
_cell.angle_beta   90.00
_cell.angle_gamma   90.00
#
_symmetry.space_group_name_H-M   'P 1'
#
loop_
_entity.id
_entity.type
_entity.pdbx_description
1 polymer ?
#
loop_
_entity_poly.entity_id
_entity_poly.type
_entity_poly.pdbx_seq_one_letter_code
_entity_poly.pdbx_strand_id
1 'polypeptide(L)'
;MAFGLLGVFFSIMSAGGAMSEDEITPGGSRIHRYEGHEYEFRAPEGEGRNLDEITDFLEGFLGENTGVFHETDSDKVHIDVLYFPPRPGQEWWTLVTSGMSDLPMTVPDGLEDPEGVELAELVLLLPEDWFVADEKGLVAADVVEDQQKFWPVEMLQWLARFPHEYGSWIWYGHSFPNGDPAEPYSSNTKLSNALILVPVHWRPEQINMKLKNGRDLTFLSVVFLYDDERDVKLQQGTDVLTDAFDRAGVNELLDISRPSVVRTNKVLDFLRGLTKK
;
A
#
# COMPACT_ATOMS: atom_id res chain seq x y z
N MET A 1 -13.64 -1.77 -33.31
CA MET A 1 -12.43 -0.92 -33.27
C MET A 1 -12.61 -0.04 -32.05
N ALA A 2 -11.87 -0.12 -30.95
CA ALA A 2 -10.52 -0.62 -30.72
C ALA A 2 -10.48 -1.64 -29.56
N PHE A 3 -9.73 -2.73 -29.75
CA PHE A 3 -9.14 -3.53 -28.69
C PHE A 3 -7.73 -2.97 -28.49
N GLY A 4 -7.40 -2.52 -27.28
CA GLY A 4 -6.10 -1.96 -26.94
C GLY A 4 -5.50 -2.68 -25.73
N LEU A 5 -4.57 -3.60 -26.01
CA LEU A 5 -3.45 -4.01 -25.16
C LEU A 5 -3.74 -4.33 -23.68
N LEU A 6 -4.36 -5.49 -23.44
CA LEU A 6 -4.05 -6.26 -22.22
C LEU A 6 -2.66 -6.87 -22.39
N GLY A 7 -1.73 -6.47 -21.52
CA GLY A 7 -0.37 -6.99 -21.46
C GLY A 7 -0.37 -8.51 -21.25
N VAL A 8 0.46 -9.18 -22.04
CA VAL A 8 0.61 -10.63 -22.11
C VAL A 8 1.33 -11.14 -20.86
N PHE A 9 0.63 -11.83 -19.96
CA PHE A 9 1.27 -12.70 -18.96
C PHE A 9 1.33 -14.13 -19.52
N PHE A 10 2.54 -14.59 -19.85
CA PHE A 10 2.77 -15.97 -20.27
C PHE A 10 2.68 -16.92 -19.07
N SER A 11 1.82 -17.92 -19.22
CA SER A 11 1.70 -19.09 -18.37
C SER A 11 2.95 -19.98 -18.46
N ILE A 12 3.55 -20.31 -17.32
CA ILE A 12 4.40 -21.50 -17.15
C ILE A 12 3.86 -22.27 -15.95
N MET A 13 3.36 -23.48 -16.22
CA MET A 13 2.90 -24.45 -15.22
C MET A 13 4.08 -24.96 -14.36
N SER A 14 3.96 -24.83 -13.04
CA SER A 14 4.66 -25.67 -12.06
C SER A 14 3.83 -25.74 -10.77
N ALA A 15 3.84 -26.91 -10.14
CA ALA A 15 3.01 -27.25 -8.98
C ALA A 15 3.41 -26.47 -7.72
N GLY A 16 2.42 -25.91 -7.02
CA GLY A 16 2.48 -25.44 -5.63
C GLY A 16 3.47 -24.30 -5.37
N GLY A 17 2.96 -23.08 -5.19
CA GLY A 17 3.76 -21.93 -4.75
C GLY A 17 4.38 -22.19 -3.37
N ALA A 18 5.58 -22.76 -3.35
CA ALA A 18 6.38 -22.89 -2.15
C ALA A 18 7.05 -21.54 -1.87
N MET A 19 6.90 -21.03 -0.64
CA MET A 19 7.81 -20.00 -0.13
C MET A 19 9.25 -20.52 -0.28
N SER A 20 10.07 -19.86 -1.10
CA SER A 20 11.47 -20.27 -1.29
C SER A 20 12.27 -20.11 0.00
N GLU A 21 13.42 -20.80 0.10
CA GLU A 21 14.35 -20.76 1.24
C GLU A 21 14.57 -19.33 1.81
N ASP A 22 14.71 -19.24 3.13
CA ASP A 22 14.83 -18.04 3.96
C ASP A 22 15.96 -17.08 3.49
N GLU A 23 15.71 -16.31 2.44
CA GLU A 23 16.59 -15.24 2.01
C GLU A 23 16.40 -14.05 2.98
N ILE A 24 17.46 -13.72 3.72
CA ILE A 24 17.48 -12.59 4.65
C ILE A 24 18.44 -11.54 4.11
N THR A 25 17.96 -10.31 4.00
CA THR A 25 18.76 -9.18 3.55
C THR A 25 19.82 -8.80 4.59
N PRO A 26 20.91 -8.12 4.22
CA PRO A 26 21.89 -7.62 5.19
C PRO A 26 21.27 -6.71 6.28
N GLY A 27 20.21 -5.98 5.94
CA GLY A 27 19.41 -5.18 6.87
C GLY A 27 18.41 -5.97 7.72
N GLY A 28 18.40 -7.31 7.64
CA GLY A 28 17.59 -8.19 8.47
C GLY A 28 16.15 -8.40 8.01
N SER A 29 15.75 -7.89 6.84
CA SER A 29 14.42 -8.17 6.26
C SER A 29 14.41 -9.57 5.64
N ARG A 30 13.31 -10.30 5.83
CA ARG A 30 13.06 -11.55 5.09
C ARG A 30 12.55 -11.22 3.69
N ILE A 31 13.05 -11.92 2.67
CA ILE A 31 12.59 -11.82 1.29
C ILE A 31 11.62 -12.97 1.04
N HIS A 32 10.42 -12.63 0.62
CA HIS A 32 9.40 -13.57 0.21
C HIS A 32 9.28 -13.53 -1.32
N ARG A 33 9.50 -14.67 -1.97
CA ARG A 33 9.34 -14.83 -3.42
C ARG A 33 8.08 -15.62 -3.71
N TYR A 34 7.27 -15.10 -4.62
CA TYR A 34 6.02 -15.72 -5.03
C TYR A 34 6.11 -16.02 -6.53
N GLU A 35 6.30 -17.30 -6.85
CA GLU A 35 6.33 -17.80 -8.23
C GLU A 35 5.17 -18.78 -8.44
N GLY A 36 4.60 -18.79 -9.65
CA GLY A 36 3.71 -19.88 -10.08
C GLY A 36 2.42 -20.04 -9.26
N HIS A 37 1.72 -18.96 -8.90
CA HIS A 37 0.37 -19.03 -8.33
C HIS A 37 -0.57 -19.75 -9.31
N GLU A 38 -1.11 -20.90 -8.92
CA GLU A 38 -2.25 -21.50 -9.60
C GLU A 38 -3.47 -20.61 -9.37
N TYR A 39 -3.87 -19.87 -10.40
CA TYR A 39 -5.07 -19.04 -10.36
C TYR A 39 -6.30 -19.93 -10.16
N GLU A 40 -6.81 -19.93 -8.93
CA GLU A 40 -8.09 -20.51 -8.58
C GLU A 40 -9.07 -19.37 -8.25
N PHE A 41 -9.96 -19.06 -9.20
CA PHE A 41 -11.01 -18.09 -8.97
C PHE A 41 -11.91 -18.54 -7.82
N ARG A 42 -12.13 -17.65 -6.86
CA ARG A 42 -13.13 -17.82 -5.81
C ARG A 42 -13.95 -16.56 -5.72
N ALA A 43 -15.24 -16.66 -6.01
CA ALA A 43 -16.15 -15.54 -5.79
C ALA A 43 -16.08 -15.11 -4.31
N PRO A 44 -16.06 -13.80 -4.02
CA PRO A 44 -16.12 -13.32 -2.64
C PRO A 44 -17.34 -13.92 -1.92
N GLU A 45 -17.15 -14.38 -0.68
CA GLU A 45 -18.24 -14.87 0.17
C GLU A 45 -19.15 -13.73 0.71
N GLY A 46 -18.97 -12.51 0.21
CA GLY A 46 -19.67 -11.27 0.53
C GLY A 46 -18.89 -10.07 -0.04
N GLU A 47 -19.57 -8.94 -0.22
CA GLU A 47 -18.96 -7.66 -0.64
C GLU A 47 -19.09 -6.66 0.51
N GLY A 48 -17.98 -6.00 0.86
CA GLY A 48 -17.97 -4.89 1.82
C GLY A 48 -18.44 -5.29 3.22
N ARG A 49 -18.03 -6.45 3.74
CA ARG A 49 -18.48 -6.93 5.07
C ARG A 49 -18.22 -5.91 6.17
N ASN A 50 -17.08 -5.22 6.08
CA ASN A 50 -16.68 -4.20 7.04
C ASN A 50 -16.91 -2.76 6.54
N LEU A 51 -17.41 -2.57 5.30
CA LEU A 51 -17.46 -1.27 4.61
C LEU A 51 -18.17 -0.19 5.43
N ASP A 52 -19.39 -0.47 5.92
CA ASP A 52 -20.18 0.49 6.69
C ASP A 52 -19.45 0.88 8.00
N GLU A 53 -18.87 -0.10 8.70
CA GLU A 53 -18.18 0.15 9.98
C GLU A 53 -16.87 0.92 9.79
N ILE A 54 -16.10 0.57 8.75
CA ILE A 54 -14.87 1.27 8.38
C ILE A 54 -15.21 2.71 7.98
N THR A 55 -16.22 2.90 7.14
CA THR A 55 -16.65 4.24 6.70
C THR A 55 -17.08 5.09 7.90
N ASP A 56 -17.98 4.60 8.75
CA ASP A 56 -18.43 5.30 9.97
C ASP A 56 -17.24 5.69 10.89
N PHE A 57 -16.27 4.78 11.07
CA PHE A 57 -15.09 5.03 11.88
C PHE A 57 -14.20 6.14 11.29
N LEU A 58 -13.93 6.06 9.99
CA LEU A 58 -13.10 7.01 9.26
C LEU A 58 -13.75 8.38 9.18
N GLU A 59 -15.06 8.46 8.91
CA GLU A 59 -15.79 9.73 8.85
C GLU A 59 -15.73 10.51 10.17
N GLY A 60 -15.61 9.80 11.30
CA GLY A 60 -15.43 10.38 12.63
C GLY A 60 -14.22 11.32 12.75
N PHE A 61 -13.23 11.22 11.86
CA PHE A 61 -12.06 12.11 11.87
C PHE A 61 -11.54 12.54 10.49
N LEU A 62 -11.98 11.93 9.39
CA LEU A 62 -11.65 12.34 8.02
C LEU A 62 -12.76 13.20 7.38
N GLY A 63 -13.91 13.35 8.04
CA GLY A 63 -15.09 13.98 7.43
C GLY A 63 -15.80 13.03 6.46
N GLU A 64 -16.83 13.54 5.78
CA GLU A 64 -17.68 12.75 4.87
C GLU A 64 -16.86 12.05 3.77
N ASN A 65 -17.11 10.76 3.58
CA ASN A 65 -16.63 10.03 2.41
C ASN A 65 -17.40 10.52 1.18
N THR A 66 -16.69 11.01 0.17
CA THR A 66 -17.34 11.60 -1.02
C THR A 66 -17.45 10.64 -2.18
N GLY A 67 -16.82 9.46 -2.09
CA GLY A 67 -17.03 8.37 -3.02
C GLY A 67 -16.00 7.25 -2.88
N VAL A 68 -16.11 6.33 -3.84
CA VAL A 68 -15.38 5.07 -3.88
C VAL A 68 -14.86 4.82 -5.29
N PHE A 69 -13.61 4.39 -5.41
CA PHE A 69 -13.14 3.73 -6.64
C PHE A 69 -13.38 2.24 -6.51
N HIS A 70 -14.37 1.74 -7.26
CA HIS A 70 -14.67 0.33 -7.33
C HIS A 70 -13.61 -0.42 -8.13
N GLU A 71 -13.15 -1.53 -7.59
CA GLU A 71 -12.30 -2.46 -8.32
C GLU A 71 -13.06 -3.15 -9.45
N THR A 72 -12.37 -3.31 -10.58
CA THR A 72 -12.95 -3.92 -11.78
C THR A 72 -12.88 -5.46 -11.76
N ASP A 73 -11.94 -6.03 -10.99
CA ASP A 73 -11.67 -7.47 -10.94
C ASP A 73 -11.79 -8.00 -9.49
N SER A 74 -12.97 -8.51 -9.13
CA SER A 74 -13.23 -9.08 -7.80
C SER A 74 -12.97 -10.59 -7.81
N ASP A 75 -11.78 -10.99 -7.40
CA ASP A 75 -11.42 -12.38 -7.12
C ASP A 75 -10.98 -12.51 -5.66
N LYS A 76 -11.58 -13.48 -4.94
CA LYS A 76 -11.47 -13.75 -3.49
C LYS A 76 -12.02 -12.66 -2.57
N VAL A 77 -11.75 -11.39 -2.86
CA VAL A 77 -12.22 -10.20 -2.15
C VAL A 77 -12.68 -9.13 -3.14
N HIS A 78 -13.51 -8.19 -2.69
CA HIS A 78 -13.88 -7.00 -3.44
C HIS A 78 -13.17 -5.81 -2.81
N ILE A 79 -12.15 -5.24 -3.47
CA ILE A 79 -11.40 -4.11 -2.92
C ILE A 79 -11.96 -2.79 -3.44
N ASP A 80 -12.67 -2.11 -2.55
CA ASP A 80 -13.03 -0.72 -2.76
C ASP A 80 -11.92 0.20 -2.23
N VAL A 81 -11.77 1.36 -2.87
CA VAL A 81 -10.93 2.45 -2.34
C VAL A 81 -11.80 3.65 -2.02
N LEU A 82 -12.06 3.84 -0.73
CA LEU A 82 -12.71 5.02 -0.19
C LEU A 82 -11.80 6.23 -0.39
N TYR A 83 -12.37 7.38 -0.79
CA TYR A 83 -11.64 8.64 -0.82
C TYR A 83 -12.30 9.73 0.01
N PHE A 84 -11.47 10.46 0.74
CA PHE A 84 -11.85 11.60 1.56
C PHE A 84 -11.15 12.85 1.01
N PRO A 85 -11.89 13.92 0.67
CA PRO A 85 -11.32 15.10 0.04
C PRO A 85 -10.48 15.93 1.01
N PRO A 86 -9.56 16.76 0.48
CA PRO A 86 -8.86 17.77 1.26
C PRO A 86 -9.83 18.70 1.98
N ARG A 87 -9.47 19.12 3.20
CA ARG A 87 -10.23 20.10 3.99
C ARG A 87 -9.28 20.92 4.87
N PRO A 88 -9.72 22.05 5.45
CA PRO A 88 -8.87 22.84 6.34
C PRO A 88 -8.26 22.00 7.47
N GLY A 89 -6.92 21.95 7.54
CA GLY A 89 -6.16 21.14 8.51
C GLY A 89 -5.83 19.72 8.04
N GLN A 90 -6.32 19.30 6.88
CA GLN A 90 -5.97 18.06 6.17
C GLN A 90 -5.94 18.37 4.67
N GLU A 91 -4.88 19.05 4.23
CA GLU A 91 -4.73 19.60 2.87
C GLU A 91 -4.22 18.52 1.89
N TRP A 92 -4.86 17.35 1.92
CA TRP A 92 -4.57 16.19 1.08
C TRP A 92 -5.79 15.29 0.95
N TRP A 93 -5.84 14.52 -0.13
CA TRP A 93 -6.77 13.41 -0.26
C TRP A 93 -6.30 12.26 0.63
N THR A 94 -7.22 11.60 1.32
CA THR A 94 -6.94 10.34 2.01
C THR A 94 -7.66 9.23 1.27
N LEU A 95 -6.91 8.25 0.78
CA LEU A 95 -7.42 7.02 0.21
C LEU A 95 -7.32 5.90 1.24
N VAL A 96 -8.37 5.11 1.42
CA VAL A 96 -8.38 3.96 2.32
C VAL A 96 -9.02 2.77 1.62
N THR A 97 -8.38 1.61 1.67
CA THR A 97 -9.00 0.39 1.16
C THR A 97 -10.15 -0.05 2.06
N SER A 98 -11.13 -0.72 1.47
CA SER A 98 -12.15 -1.46 2.18
C SER A 98 -12.35 -2.78 1.44
N GLY A 99 -12.19 -3.89 2.15
CA GLY A 99 -12.36 -5.24 1.61
C GLY A 99 -11.12 -6.12 1.75
N MET A 100 -9.95 -5.53 2.01
CA MET A 100 -8.75 -6.29 2.36
C MET A 100 -8.98 -7.07 3.67
N SER A 101 -9.74 -6.47 4.59
CA SER A 101 -10.13 -7.04 5.89
C SER A 101 -11.39 -7.94 5.85
N ASP A 102 -12.05 -8.11 4.69
CA ASP A 102 -13.25 -8.96 4.59
C ASP A 102 -12.91 -10.46 4.76
N LEU A 103 -11.64 -10.81 4.56
CA LEU A 103 -11.04 -12.11 4.82
C LEU A 103 -9.75 -11.92 5.65
N PRO A 104 -9.46 -12.79 6.65
CA PRO A 104 -8.17 -12.77 7.32
C PRO A 104 -7.02 -13.06 6.33
N MET A 105 -5.95 -12.27 6.40
CA MET A 105 -4.69 -12.55 5.71
C MET A 105 -4.05 -13.83 6.24
N THR A 106 -3.19 -14.47 5.43
CA THR A 106 -2.43 -15.65 5.86
C THR A 106 -1.14 -15.20 6.53
N VAL A 107 -1.14 -15.19 7.86
CA VAL A 107 0.01 -14.80 8.69
C VAL A 107 0.89 -16.01 9.06
N PRO A 108 2.18 -15.83 9.40
CA PRO A 108 3.05 -16.93 9.80
C PRO A 108 2.63 -17.60 11.10
N ASP A 109 2.87 -18.91 11.17
CA ASP A 109 2.79 -19.65 12.42
C ASP A 109 3.76 -19.07 13.45
N GLY A 110 3.31 -18.96 14.71
CA GLY A 110 4.16 -18.54 15.83
C GLY A 110 4.28 -17.03 16.03
N LEU A 111 3.51 -16.20 15.32
CA LEU A 111 3.28 -14.81 15.73
C LEU A 111 2.67 -14.76 17.13
N GLU A 112 3.13 -13.79 17.94
CA GLU A 112 2.64 -13.60 19.32
C GLU A 112 1.17 -13.13 19.33
N ASP A 113 0.80 -12.27 18.39
CA ASP A 113 -0.56 -11.72 18.23
C ASP A 113 -1.00 -11.78 16.76
N PRO A 114 -1.46 -12.96 16.27
CA PRO A 114 -1.96 -13.08 14.91
C PRO A 114 -3.29 -12.32 14.70
N GLU A 115 -4.13 -12.22 15.73
CA GLU A 115 -5.45 -11.56 15.66
C GLU A 115 -5.31 -10.05 15.40
N GLY A 116 -4.26 -9.41 15.93
CA GLY A 116 -3.95 -8.00 15.65
C GLY A 116 -3.34 -7.72 14.27
N VAL A 117 -2.92 -8.75 13.53
CA VAL A 117 -2.21 -8.64 12.24
C VAL A 117 -3.06 -9.10 11.06
N GLU A 118 -3.93 -10.08 11.27
CA GLU A 118 -4.66 -10.76 10.19
C GLU A 118 -5.69 -9.89 9.47
N LEU A 119 -6.13 -8.78 10.06
CA LEU A 119 -7.01 -7.80 9.42
C LEU A 119 -6.33 -6.44 9.31
N ALA A 120 -6.21 -5.95 8.09
CA ALA A 120 -5.70 -4.62 7.82
C ALA A 120 -6.42 -3.95 6.67
N GLU A 121 -6.35 -2.62 6.63
CA GLU A 121 -6.66 -1.80 5.46
C GLU A 121 -5.49 -0.85 5.18
N LEU A 122 -5.28 -0.50 3.91
CA LEU A 122 -4.20 0.35 3.46
C LEU A 122 -4.64 1.80 3.33
N VAL A 123 -3.80 2.72 3.76
CA VAL A 123 -3.99 4.17 3.70
C VAL A 123 -2.94 4.79 2.79
N LEU A 124 -3.36 5.71 1.94
CA LEU A 124 -2.47 6.51 1.09
C LEU A 124 -2.92 7.97 1.09
N LEU A 125 -1.98 8.91 1.21
CA LEU A 125 -2.27 10.33 1.12
C LEU A 125 -1.78 10.88 -0.21
N LEU A 126 -2.63 11.67 -0.89
CA LEU A 126 -2.30 12.32 -2.16
C LEU A 126 -2.40 13.85 -2.04
N PRO A 127 -1.55 14.63 -2.73
CA PRO A 127 -1.60 16.09 -2.72
C PRO A 127 -2.99 16.64 -2.99
N GLU A 128 -3.36 17.79 -2.40
CA GLU A 128 -4.70 18.37 -2.57
C GLU A 128 -5.13 18.57 -4.04
N ASP A 129 -4.18 18.85 -4.92
CA ASP A 129 -4.36 19.07 -6.36
C ASP A 129 -4.24 17.79 -7.20
N TRP A 130 -4.20 16.62 -6.55
CA TRP A 130 -4.04 15.35 -7.25
C TRP A 130 -5.24 15.04 -8.15
N PHE A 131 -6.45 15.20 -7.65
CA PHE A 131 -7.69 14.96 -8.40
C PHE A 131 -8.44 16.25 -8.71
N VAL A 132 -9.15 16.24 -9.85
CA VAL A 132 -10.20 17.22 -10.13
C VAL A 132 -11.51 16.67 -9.57
N ALA A 133 -12.13 17.42 -8.67
CA ALA A 133 -13.39 17.04 -8.04
C ALA A 133 -14.43 18.17 -8.15
N ASP A 134 -15.70 17.80 -8.06
CA ASP A 134 -16.81 18.76 -8.02
C ASP A 134 -16.94 19.43 -6.64
N GLU A 135 -17.96 20.28 -6.49
CA GLU A 135 -18.23 21.00 -5.22
C GLU A 135 -18.56 20.08 -4.03
N LYS A 136 -18.89 18.81 -4.29
CA LYS A 136 -19.17 17.79 -3.28
C LYS A 136 -17.96 16.89 -3.04
N GLY A 137 -16.82 17.16 -3.67
CA GLY A 137 -15.61 16.37 -3.54
C GLY A 137 -15.66 15.05 -4.33
N LEU A 138 -16.61 14.87 -5.25
CA LEU A 138 -16.67 13.69 -6.11
C LEU A 138 -15.61 13.81 -7.21
N VAL A 139 -14.73 12.82 -7.33
CA VAL A 139 -13.65 12.82 -8.33
C VAL A 139 -14.22 12.57 -9.73
N ALA A 140 -13.72 13.29 -10.73
CA ALA A 140 -14.12 13.12 -12.11
C ALA A 140 -13.88 11.68 -12.61
N ALA A 141 -14.89 11.07 -13.23
CA ALA A 141 -14.86 9.65 -13.60
C ALA A 141 -13.81 9.31 -14.66
N ASP A 142 -13.39 10.28 -15.48
CA ASP A 142 -12.36 10.12 -16.52
C ASP A 142 -10.94 10.02 -15.94
N VAL A 143 -10.75 10.24 -14.63
CA VAL A 143 -9.45 10.04 -13.97
C VAL A 143 -8.90 8.63 -14.17
N VAL A 144 -9.78 7.63 -14.30
CA VAL A 144 -9.41 6.22 -14.53
C VAL A 144 -8.64 6.02 -15.85
N GLU A 145 -8.80 6.95 -16.79
CA GLU A 145 -8.09 6.94 -18.08
C GLU A 145 -6.72 7.64 -17.99
N ASP A 146 -6.48 8.44 -16.95
CA ASP A 146 -5.22 9.15 -16.71
C ASP A 146 -4.26 8.32 -15.84
N GLN A 147 -3.44 7.53 -16.51
CA GLN A 147 -2.40 6.70 -15.89
C GLN A 147 -1.30 7.48 -15.14
N GLN A 148 -1.20 8.81 -15.30
CA GLN A 148 -0.31 9.63 -14.48
C GLN A 148 -0.91 9.99 -13.12
N LYS A 149 -2.23 9.84 -12.97
CA LYS A 149 -3.00 10.13 -11.76
C LYS A 149 -3.61 8.90 -11.09
N PHE A 150 -3.95 7.86 -11.87
CA PHE A 150 -4.69 6.70 -11.37
C PHE A 150 -3.81 5.56 -10.84
N TRP A 151 -2.54 5.49 -11.24
CA TRP A 151 -1.59 4.46 -10.78
C TRP A 151 -1.52 4.27 -9.26
N PRO A 152 -1.67 5.30 -8.37
CA PRO A 152 -1.64 5.06 -6.94
C PRO A 152 -2.86 4.28 -6.45
N VAL A 153 -4.03 4.48 -7.08
CA VAL A 153 -5.26 3.74 -6.79
C VAL A 153 -5.10 2.28 -7.23
N GLU A 154 -4.61 2.05 -8.45
CA GLU A 154 -4.35 0.69 -8.97
C GLU A 154 -3.36 -0.07 -8.09
N MET A 155 -2.27 0.58 -7.66
CA MET A 155 -1.30 -0.02 -6.75
C MET A 155 -1.91 -0.33 -5.38
N LEU A 156 -2.76 0.56 -4.84
CA LEU A 156 -3.43 0.30 -3.57
C LEU A 156 -4.36 -0.91 -3.65
N GLN A 157 -5.13 -1.05 -4.74
CA GLN A 157 -5.98 -2.22 -5.02
C GLN A 157 -5.15 -3.50 -5.19
N TRP A 158 -4.03 -3.43 -5.89
CA TRP A 158 -3.13 -4.58 -6.04
C TRP A 158 -2.56 -5.04 -4.70
N LEU A 159 -2.06 -4.11 -3.87
CA LEU A 159 -1.54 -4.43 -2.54
C LEU A 159 -2.62 -5.04 -1.63
N ALA A 160 -3.84 -4.53 -1.67
CA ALA A 160 -4.94 -5.07 -0.86
C ALA A 160 -5.38 -6.48 -1.28
N ARG A 161 -5.27 -6.82 -2.56
CA ARG A 161 -5.52 -8.18 -3.07
C ARG A 161 -4.39 -9.16 -2.77
N PHE A 162 -3.15 -8.67 -2.75
CA PHE A 162 -1.94 -9.48 -2.64
C PHE A 162 -1.97 -10.56 -1.54
N PRO A 163 -2.36 -10.28 -0.27
CA PRO A 163 -2.44 -11.31 0.77
C PRO A 163 -3.32 -12.50 0.39
N HIS A 164 -4.43 -12.24 -0.29
CA HIS A 164 -5.46 -13.24 -0.62
C HIS A 164 -5.11 -13.99 -1.90
N GLU A 165 -4.50 -13.30 -2.87
CA GLU A 165 -3.96 -13.92 -4.08
C GLU A 165 -2.85 -14.91 -3.73
N TYR A 166 -1.86 -14.48 -2.95
CA TYR A 166 -0.63 -15.23 -2.75
C TYR A 166 -0.57 -16.02 -1.43
N GLY A 167 -1.65 -16.05 -0.65
CA GLY A 167 -1.67 -16.74 0.65
C GLY A 167 -0.63 -16.15 1.60
N SER A 168 -0.64 -14.83 1.75
CA SER A 168 0.35 -14.08 2.53
C SER A 168 -0.29 -12.98 3.39
N TRP A 169 0.52 -12.05 3.89
CA TRP A 169 0.09 -10.91 4.70
C TRP A 169 0.93 -9.66 4.38
N ILE A 170 0.35 -8.50 4.67
CA ILE A 170 1.02 -7.21 4.60
C ILE A 170 1.15 -6.66 6.01
N TRP A 171 2.36 -6.23 6.40
CA TRP A 171 2.60 -5.62 7.70
C TRP A 171 3.71 -4.57 7.64
N TYR A 172 3.88 -3.85 8.75
CA TYR A 172 4.92 -2.84 8.93
C TYR A 172 6.30 -3.34 8.48
N GLY A 173 7.00 -2.52 7.71
CA GLY A 173 8.33 -2.80 7.20
C GLY A 173 8.37 -3.70 5.96
N HIS A 174 7.24 -4.23 5.49
CA HIS A 174 7.20 -4.92 4.20
C HIS A 174 7.40 -3.92 3.05
N SER A 175 8.09 -4.35 1.99
CA SER A 175 8.32 -3.53 0.80
C SER A 175 8.06 -4.34 -0.46
N PHE A 176 7.39 -3.72 -1.43
CA PHE A 176 6.91 -4.35 -2.66
C PHE A 176 7.51 -3.63 -3.87
N PRO A 177 8.37 -4.28 -4.67
CA PRO A 177 8.84 -3.70 -5.91
C PRO A 177 7.73 -3.76 -6.98
N ASN A 178 7.71 -2.79 -7.88
CA ASN A 178 6.83 -2.81 -9.05
C ASN A 178 7.41 -3.71 -10.14
N GLY A 179 7.20 -5.02 -10.00
CA GLY A 179 7.86 -6.04 -10.81
C GLY A 179 9.25 -6.40 -10.31
N ASP A 180 9.86 -7.42 -10.94
CA ASP A 180 11.23 -7.85 -10.68
C ASP A 180 11.97 -8.02 -12.03
N PRO A 181 12.84 -7.07 -12.43
CA PRO A 181 13.31 -5.90 -11.66
C PRO A 181 12.23 -4.81 -11.50
N ALA A 182 12.40 -3.96 -10.48
CA ALA A 182 11.45 -2.88 -10.19
C ALA A 182 11.43 -1.80 -11.30
N GLU A 183 10.24 -1.46 -11.78
CA GLU A 183 10.02 -0.41 -12.79
C GLU A 183 9.25 0.79 -12.23
N PRO A 184 9.43 2.02 -12.75
CA PRO A 184 8.65 3.17 -12.30
C PRO A 184 7.13 2.95 -12.45
N TYR A 185 6.34 3.42 -11.48
CA TYR A 185 4.88 3.24 -11.49
C TYR A 185 4.17 3.94 -12.64
N SER A 186 4.69 5.09 -13.06
CA SER A 186 4.12 5.85 -14.16
C SER A 186 5.19 6.70 -14.84
N SER A 187 4.88 7.18 -16.04
CA SER A 187 5.78 7.99 -16.87
C SER A 187 6.22 9.31 -16.22
N ASN A 188 5.45 9.82 -15.25
CA ASN A 188 5.71 11.08 -14.55
C ASN A 188 6.54 10.94 -13.26
N THR A 189 6.93 9.72 -12.86
CA THR A 189 7.70 9.48 -11.63
C THR A 189 8.84 8.48 -11.84
N LYS A 190 9.77 8.42 -10.88
CA LYS A 190 10.78 7.35 -10.77
C LYS A 190 10.61 6.49 -9.51
N LEU A 191 9.55 6.74 -8.75
CA LEU A 191 9.13 5.85 -7.66
C LEU A 191 8.75 4.49 -8.27
N SER A 192 9.26 3.41 -7.68
CA SER A 192 9.17 2.06 -8.25
C SER A 192 8.98 0.97 -7.19
N ASN A 193 8.88 1.33 -5.91
CA ASN A 193 8.59 0.40 -4.85
C ASN A 193 7.63 1.01 -3.83
N ALA A 194 6.89 0.19 -3.10
CA ALA A 194 6.04 0.58 -1.98
C ALA A 194 6.65 0.07 -0.66
N LEU A 195 6.50 0.83 0.41
CA LEU A 195 6.89 0.48 1.78
C LEU A 195 5.67 0.63 2.68
N ILE A 196 5.44 -0.36 3.54
CA ILE A 196 4.33 -0.36 4.46
C ILE A 196 4.80 0.14 5.82
N LEU A 197 4.16 1.20 6.32
CA LEU A 197 4.45 1.84 7.60
C LEU A 197 3.15 2.08 8.37
N VAL A 198 3.24 2.80 9.48
CA VAL A 198 2.08 3.34 10.21
C VAL A 198 1.79 4.77 9.74
N PRO A 199 0.51 5.19 9.61
CA PRO A 199 0.16 6.54 9.17
C PRO A 199 0.56 7.57 10.24
N VAL A 200 1.55 8.42 9.95
CA VAL A 200 2.13 9.34 10.94
C VAL A 200 1.25 10.55 11.21
N HIS A 201 0.34 10.88 10.29
CA HIS A 201 -0.64 11.96 10.48
C HIS A 201 -1.84 11.52 11.34
N TRP A 202 -1.96 10.24 11.66
CA TRP A 202 -3.05 9.69 12.46
C TRP A 202 -2.62 9.53 13.91
N ARG A 203 -3.57 9.72 14.83
CA ARG A 203 -3.39 9.46 16.26
C ARG A 203 -3.37 7.95 16.52
N PRO A 204 -2.74 7.48 17.61
CA PRO A 204 -2.71 6.05 17.94
C PRO A 204 -4.10 5.39 17.96
N GLU A 205 -5.13 6.10 18.43
CA GLU A 205 -6.51 5.59 18.50
C GLU A 205 -7.22 5.55 17.14
N GLN A 206 -6.64 6.15 16.10
CA GLN A 206 -7.16 6.14 14.73
C GLN A 206 -6.53 5.01 13.91
N ILE A 207 -5.38 4.47 14.33
CA ILE A 207 -4.64 3.41 13.63
C ILE A 207 -5.32 2.05 13.80
N ASN A 208 -6.01 1.83 14.92
CA ASN A 208 -6.67 0.56 15.23
C ASN A 208 -8.16 0.78 15.44
N MET A 209 -8.96 -0.09 14.83
CA MET A 209 -10.41 -0.10 14.96
C MET A 209 -10.87 -1.45 15.53
N LYS A 210 -11.84 -1.41 16.44
CA LYS A 210 -12.54 -2.61 16.91
C LYS A 210 -13.80 -2.83 16.07
N LEU A 211 -13.84 -3.91 15.30
CA LEU A 211 -15.05 -4.31 14.55
C LEU A 211 -16.15 -4.77 15.52
N LYS A 212 -17.43 -4.69 15.11
CA LYS A 212 -18.56 -5.14 15.94
C LYS A 212 -18.50 -6.62 16.31
N ASN A 213 -17.84 -7.44 15.48
CA ASN A 213 -17.60 -8.86 15.77
C ASN A 213 -16.49 -9.09 16.82
N GLY A 214 -15.84 -8.03 17.31
CA GLY A 214 -14.80 -8.08 18.33
C GLY A 214 -13.38 -8.27 17.80
N ARG A 215 -13.16 -8.36 16.49
CA ARG A 215 -11.82 -8.44 15.89
C ARG A 215 -11.20 -7.06 15.75
N ASP A 216 -9.89 -7.00 15.82
CA ASP A 216 -9.11 -5.78 15.63
C ASP A 216 -8.78 -5.62 14.13
N LEU A 217 -8.86 -4.39 13.63
CA LEU A 217 -8.50 -4.01 12.27
C LEU A 217 -7.45 -2.90 12.35
N THR A 218 -6.35 -3.08 11.64
CA THR A 218 -5.23 -2.12 11.64
C THR A 218 -5.15 -1.34 10.32
N PHE A 219 -5.00 -0.02 10.39
CA PHE A 219 -4.71 0.81 9.23
C PHE A 219 -3.20 0.97 9.02
N LEU A 220 -2.72 0.63 7.82
CA LEU A 220 -1.30 0.68 7.45
C LEU A 220 -1.08 1.67 6.31
N SER A 221 -0.07 2.53 6.42
CA SER A 221 0.21 3.53 5.37
C SER A 221 1.13 2.96 4.29
N VAL A 222 0.86 3.32 3.04
CA VAL A 222 1.74 3.05 1.89
C VAL A 222 2.63 4.26 1.62
N VAL A 223 3.95 4.07 1.66
CA VAL A 223 4.96 5.09 1.31
C VAL A 223 5.72 4.63 0.07
N PHE A 224 5.74 5.45 -0.97
CA PHE A 224 6.43 5.10 -2.22
C PHE A 224 7.91 5.45 -2.19
N LEU A 225 8.74 4.53 -2.70
CA LEU A 225 10.19 4.58 -2.67
C LEU A 225 10.80 4.65 -4.07
N TYR A 226 11.94 5.34 -4.16
CA TYR A 226 12.91 5.11 -5.22
C TYR A 226 13.67 3.80 -5.00
N ASP A 227 14.26 3.27 -6.07
CA ASP A 227 15.05 2.04 -6.01
C ASP A 227 16.22 2.13 -5.02
N ASP A 228 16.92 3.27 -5.00
CA ASP A 228 18.03 3.51 -4.07
C ASP A 228 17.60 3.63 -2.60
N GLU A 229 16.36 4.05 -2.34
CA GLU A 229 15.77 4.08 -1.00
C GLU A 229 15.41 2.67 -0.52
N ARG A 230 14.81 1.86 -1.40
CA ARG A 230 14.59 0.43 -1.11
C ARG A 230 15.93 -0.25 -0.81
N ASP A 231 16.98 0.04 -1.57
CA ASP A 231 18.29 -0.56 -1.32
C ASP A 231 18.85 -0.21 0.06
N VAL A 232 18.63 1.02 0.56
CA VAL A 232 19.00 1.37 1.94
C VAL A 232 18.23 0.49 2.93
N LYS A 233 16.92 0.28 2.76
CA LYS A 233 16.15 -0.64 3.60
C LYS A 233 16.73 -2.06 3.55
N LEU A 234 16.95 -2.60 2.34
CA LEU A 234 17.43 -3.98 2.20
C LEU A 234 18.82 -4.14 2.82
N GLN A 235 19.69 -3.16 2.71
CA GLN A 235 21.07 -3.24 3.20
C GLN A 235 21.24 -2.88 4.67
N GLN A 236 20.44 -1.93 5.20
CA GLN A 236 20.65 -1.31 6.51
C GLN A 236 19.43 -1.40 7.44
N GLY A 237 18.29 -1.86 6.95
CA GLY A 237 17.06 -2.05 7.72
C GLY A 237 16.06 -0.90 7.57
N THR A 238 14.80 -1.18 7.93
CA THR A 238 13.68 -0.23 7.85
C THR A 238 13.94 1.00 8.71
N ASP A 239 14.43 0.83 9.94
CA ASP A 239 14.67 1.93 10.88
C ASP A 239 15.65 2.99 10.34
N VAL A 240 16.69 2.55 9.64
CA VAL A 240 17.67 3.46 9.03
C VAL A 240 17.03 4.27 7.90
N LEU A 241 16.15 3.66 7.11
CA LEU A 241 15.41 4.35 6.06
C LEU A 241 14.40 5.35 6.64
N THR A 242 13.66 4.97 7.68
CA THR A 242 12.69 5.87 8.33
C THR A 242 13.38 7.04 9.03
N ASP A 243 14.54 6.83 9.66
CA ASP A 243 15.39 7.91 10.18
C ASP A 243 15.82 8.90 9.07
N ALA A 244 16.08 8.39 7.86
CA ALA A 244 16.41 9.23 6.72
C ALA A 244 15.19 10.01 6.22
N PHE A 245 13.99 9.43 6.25
CA PHE A 245 12.73 10.10 5.94
C PHE A 245 12.43 11.23 6.92
N ASP A 246 12.55 10.99 8.23
CA ASP A 246 12.34 12.02 9.26
C ASP A 246 13.26 13.23 9.04
N ARG A 247 14.53 12.99 8.67
CA ARG A 247 15.50 14.05 8.38
C ARG A 247 15.21 14.83 7.11
N ALA A 248 14.56 14.17 6.14
CA ALA A 248 14.20 14.75 4.85
C ALA A 248 12.78 15.32 4.83
N GLY A 249 11.95 15.05 5.85
CA GLY A 249 10.54 15.41 5.89
C GLY A 249 9.68 14.56 4.94
N VAL A 250 10.08 13.31 4.68
CA VAL A 250 9.29 12.36 3.86
C VAL A 250 8.34 11.59 4.76
N ASN A 251 7.10 11.39 4.30
CA ASN A 251 6.04 10.66 5.00
C ASN A 251 5.11 10.00 3.96
N GLU A 252 3.92 9.57 4.36
CA GLU A 252 2.92 8.92 3.50
C GLU A 252 2.18 9.83 2.52
N LEU A 253 2.41 11.16 2.56
CA LEU A 253 1.96 12.07 1.52
C LEU A 253 2.80 11.89 0.25
N LEU A 254 2.16 11.41 -0.81
CA LEU A 254 2.81 11.19 -2.09
C LEU A 254 3.34 12.51 -2.66
N ASP A 255 4.66 12.58 -2.83
CA ASP A 255 5.31 13.60 -3.67
C ASP A 255 6.10 12.89 -4.77
N ILE A 256 5.58 12.92 -6.00
CA ILE A 256 6.24 12.32 -7.17
C ILE A 256 7.47 13.12 -7.64
N SER A 257 7.61 14.35 -7.17
CA SER A 257 8.65 15.30 -7.57
C SER A 257 9.81 15.39 -6.57
N ARG A 258 9.65 14.83 -5.35
CA ARG A 258 10.69 14.85 -4.32
C ARG A 258 11.97 14.19 -4.83
N PRO A 259 13.16 14.66 -4.41
CA PRO A 259 14.37 13.88 -4.62
C PRO A 259 14.36 12.61 -3.75
N SER A 260 15.09 11.58 -4.18
CA SER A 260 15.45 10.47 -3.30
C SER A 260 16.17 10.99 -2.07
N VAL A 261 15.77 10.52 -0.88
CA VAL A 261 16.40 10.94 0.38
C VAL A 261 17.87 10.55 0.42
N VAL A 262 18.24 9.45 -0.24
CA VAL A 262 19.63 8.96 -0.36
C VAL A 262 20.51 9.95 -1.13
N ARG A 263 19.93 10.84 -1.94
CA ARG A 263 20.69 11.82 -2.74
C ARG A 263 20.80 13.19 -2.06
N THR A 264 20.21 13.37 -0.89
CA THR A 264 20.26 14.65 -0.16
C THR A 264 21.51 14.72 0.72
N ASN A 265 22.20 15.87 0.73
CA ASN A 265 23.47 16.02 1.48
C ASN A 265 23.34 15.68 2.98
N LYS A 266 22.23 16.09 3.63
CA LYS A 266 21.98 15.83 5.05
C LYS A 266 21.88 14.33 5.36
N VAL A 267 21.22 13.57 4.50
CA VAL A 267 21.05 12.12 4.66
C VAL A 267 22.31 11.37 4.23
N LEU A 268 22.99 11.82 3.17
CA LEU A 268 24.26 11.26 2.73
C LEU A 268 25.31 11.27 3.85
N ASP A 269 25.44 12.38 4.57
CA ASP A 269 26.37 12.48 5.68
C ASP A 269 25.98 11.56 6.86
N PHE A 270 24.68 11.40 7.12
CA PHE A 270 24.16 10.45 8.10
C PHE A 270 24.50 9.00 7.72
N LEU A 271 24.15 8.57 6.51
CA LEU A 271 24.42 7.21 6.01
C LEU A 271 25.93 6.91 5.97
N ARG A 272 26.76 7.89 5.59
CA ARG A 272 28.23 7.78 5.66
C ARG A 272 28.77 7.68 7.09
N GLY A 273 28.07 8.26 8.06
CA GLY A 273 28.41 8.16 9.48
C GLY A 273 28.19 6.76 10.04
N LEU A 274 27.18 6.03 9.53
CA LEU A 274 26.88 4.65 9.93
C LEU A 274 27.93 3.66 9.40
N THR A 275 28.41 3.84 8.17
CA THR A 275 29.39 2.93 7.54
C THR A 275 30.81 3.04 8.09
N LYS A 276 31.10 4.04 8.93
CA LYS A 276 32.43 4.24 9.56
C LYS A 276 32.57 3.62 10.95
N LYS A 277 31.52 3.04 11.51
CA LYS A 277 31.53 2.31 12.79
C LYS A 277 31.65 0.82 12.54
#